data_AF-A0A938PWR4-F1
#
_entry.id   AF-A0A938PWR4-F1
#
_cell.length_a   1.000
_cell.length_b   1.000
_cell.length_c   1.000
_cell.angle_alpha   90.00
_cell.angle_beta   90.00
_cell.angle_gamma   90.00
#
_symmetry.space_group_name_H-M   'P 1'
#
loop_
_entity.id
_entity.type
_entity.pdbx_description
1 polymer ?
#
loop_
_entity_poly.entity_id
_entity_poly.type
_entity_poly.pdbx_seq_one_letter_code
_entity_poly.pdbx_strand_id
1 'polypeptide(L)'
;MRVLPGVITCGLIWVAGLLHAAGSPVVDMLSGYLKVDTVNPPGNESRGVDYLVKYLDAAGIPYQRGESAPGRGNLWAKLEGGDAPGLMLLNHIDVVPADLSFWNT
;
A
#
# COMPACT_ATOMS: atom_id res chain seq x y z
N MET A 1 -54.24 27.96 -6.15
CA MET A 1 -53.39 26.76 -6.13
C MET A 1 -52.06 27.14 -6.78
N ARG A 2 -51.09 27.60 -5.97
CA ARG A 2 -49.76 28.02 -6.44
C ARG A 2 -48.80 26.84 -6.20
N VAL A 3 -48.25 26.29 -7.26
CA VAL A 3 -47.19 25.28 -7.19
C VAL A 3 -45.87 26.04 -6.98
N LEU A 4 -45.25 25.86 -5.82
CA LEU A 4 -43.88 26.35 -5.58
C LEU A 4 -42.90 25.42 -6.31
N PRO A 5 -41.87 25.93 -6.99
CA PRO A 5 -40.85 25.10 -7.61
C PRO A 5 -39.96 24.49 -6.51
N GLY A 6 -40.17 23.20 -6.25
CA GLY A 6 -39.24 22.36 -5.50
C GLY A 6 -38.00 22.14 -6.34
N VAL A 7 -36.88 22.73 -5.91
CA VAL A 7 -35.56 22.39 -6.40
C VAL A 7 -35.25 20.96 -5.96
N ILE A 8 -35.27 20.02 -6.91
CA ILE A 8 -34.64 18.71 -6.74
C ILE A 8 -33.14 18.96 -6.92
N THR A 9 -32.42 19.25 -5.84
CA THR A 9 -30.96 19.14 -5.88
C THR A 9 -30.63 17.65 -5.91
N CYS A 10 -30.28 17.16 -7.10
CA CYS A 10 -29.59 15.89 -7.25
C CYS A 10 -28.33 15.96 -6.38
N GLY A 11 -28.26 15.08 -5.38
CA GLY A 11 -27.13 15.00 -4.46
C GLY A 11 -25.86 14.68 -5.23
N LEU A 12 -25.08 15.72 -5.54
CA LEU A 12 -23.65 15.61 -5.74
C LEU A 12 -23.07 15.07 -4.43
N ILE A 13 -22.91 13.75 -4.38
CA ILE A 13 -21.92 13.12 -3.50
C ILE A 13 -20.59 13.71 -3.95
N TRP A 14 -20.14 14.72 -3.22
CA TRP A 14 -18.80 15.25 -3.33
C TRP A 14 -17.83 14.12 -2.94
N VAL A 15 -17.32 13.38 -3.93
CA VAL A 15 -16.09 12.61 -3.80
C VAL A 15 -14.92 13.60 -3.83
N ALA A 16 -14.87 14.50 -2.84
CA ALA A 16 -13.84 15.51 -2.70
C ALA A 16 -13.41 15.59 -1.24
N GLY A 17 -12.83 14.51 -0.75
CA GLY A 17 -12.33 14.49 0.64
C GLY A 17 -11.46 13.31 1.04
N LEU A 18 -11.14 12.37 0.15
CA LEU A 18 -10.42 11.15 0.53
C LEU A 18 -8.88 11.26 0.55
N LEU A 19 -8.32 12.44 0.28
CA LEU A 19 -6.87 12.68 0.33
C LEU A 19 -6.58 13.98 1.09
N HIS A 20 -6.85 14.01 2.39
CA HIS A 20 -6.19 14.98 3.26
C HIS A 20 -4.76 14.50 3.51
N ALA A 21 -3.80 15.21 2.92
CA ALA A 21 -2.38 14.84 2.82
C ALA A 21 -1.58 14.96 4.13
N ALA A 22 -2.22 15.14 5.29
CA ALA A 22 -1.59 15.08 6.61
C ALA A 22 -2.43 14.20 7.55
N GLY A 23 -1.82 13.15 8.11
CA GLY A 23 -2.51 12.17 8.96
C GLY A 23 -3.38 11.15 8.22
N SER A 24 -3.18 10.97 6.90
CA SER A 24 -3.81 9.88 6.17
C SER A 24 -3.13 8.55 6.55
N PRO A 25 -3.90 7.51 6.94
CA PRO A 25 -3.36 6.18 7.23
C PRO A 25 -2.53 5.59 6.08
N VAL A 26 -2.83 5.99 4.84
CA VAL A 26 -2.08 5.56 3.64
C VAL A 26 -0.71 6.24 3.57
N VAL A 27 -0.65 7.53 3.90
CA VAL A 27 0.62 8.27 3.97
C VAL A 27 1.47 7.71 5.12
N ASP A 28 0.88 7.46 6.28
CA ASP A 28 1.59 6.87 7.42
C ASP A 28 2.12 5.46 7.09
N MET A 29 1.32 4.64 6.41
CA MET A 29 1.72 3.31 5.95
C MET A 29 2.90 3.39 4.99
N LEU A 30 2.83 4.26 3.97
CA LEU A 30 3.90 4.42 2.99
C LEU A 30 5.16 5.02 3.63
N SER A 31 5.03 6.08 4.43
CA SER A 31 6.14 6.71 5.13
C SER A 31 6.81 5.76 6.13
N GLY A 32 6.06 4.86 6.77
CA GLY A 32 6.65 3.82 7.60
C GLY A 32 7.38 2.76 6.78
N TYR A 33 6.84 2.36 5.61
CA TYR A 33 7.48 1.40 4.73
C TYR A 33 8.78 1.93 4.14
N LEU A 34 8.81 3.20 3.71
CA LEU A 34 10.00 3.88 3.18
C LEU A 34 11.16 3.96 4.19
N LYS A 35 10.87 3.88 5.49
CA LYS A 35 11.89 3.88 6.56
C LYS A 35 12.50 2.50 6.79
N VAL A 36 11.93 1.45 6.21
CA VAL A 36 12.48 0.09 6.32
C VAL A 36 13.67 0.00 5.37
N ASP A 37 14.85 -0.23 5.94
CA ASP A 37 16.07 -0.41 5.16
C ASP A 37 16.01 -1.72 4.37
N THR A 38 15.69 -1.61 3.08
CA THR A 38 15.69 -2.68 2.07
C THR A 38 16.70 -2.39 0.95
N VAL A 39 17.73 -1.58 1.22
CA VAL A 39 18.71 -1.18 0.21
C VAL A 39 19.52 -2.39 -0.28
N ASN A 40 19.63 -2.52 -1.60
CA ASN A 40 20.34 -3.60 -2.28
C ASN A 40 21.45 -3.03 -3.19
N PRO A 41 22.72 -3.44 -3.03
CA PRO A 41 23.27 -4.39 -2.04
C PRO A 41 23.36 -3.85 -0.59
N PRO A 42 23.36 -4.71 0.45
CA PRO A 42 23.37 -6.18 0.37
C PRO A 42 21.99 -6.84 0.18
N GLY A 43 20.90 -6.09 0.34
CA GLY A 43 19.55 -6.63 0.42
C GLY A 43 19.12 -6.89 1.88
N ASN A 44 17.85 -6.65 2.17
CA ASN A 44 17.23 -6.71 3.50
C ASN A 44 15.70 -6.87 3.39
N GLU A 45 15.22 -7.43 2.28
CA GLU A 45 13.80 -7.48 1.93
C GLU A 45 12.96 -8.27 2.93
N SER A 46 13.56 -9.19 3.70
CA SER A 46 12.86 -9.86 4.82
C SER A 46 12.33 -8.85 5.86
N ARG A 47 13.00 -7.70 6.05
CA ARG A 47 12.49 -6.62 6.90
C ARG A 47 11.26 -5.95 6.29
N GLY A 48 11.25 -5.78 4.97
CA GLY A 48 10.10 -5.27 4.23
C GLY A 48 8.92 -6.24 4.31
N VAL A 49 9.17 -7.54 4.19
CA VAL A 49 8.16 -8.59 4.43
C VAL A 49 7.57 -8.46 5.83
N ASP A 50 8.42 -8.39 6.88
CA ASP A 50 7.97 -8.26 8.27
C ASP A 50 7.16 -6.97 8.53
N TYR A 51 7.39 -5.91 7.75
CA TYR A 51 6.57 -4.70 7.79
C TYR A 51 5.20 -4.93 7.14
N LEU A 52 5.17 -5.49 5.93
CA LEU A 52 3.96 -5.66 5.12
C LEU A 52 2.98 -6.68 5.71
N VAL A 53 3.49 -7.77 6.31
CA VAL A 53 2.63 -8.82 6.88
C VAL A 53 1.69 -8.31 7.97
N LYS A 54 2.07 -7.24 8.70
CA LYS A 54 1.22 -6.62 9.73
C LYS A 54 -0.12 -6.13 9.17
N TYR A 55 -0.12 -5.66 7.92
CA TYR A 55 -1.34 -5.20 7.25
C TYR A 55 -2.19 -6.35 6.74
N LEU A 56 -1.54 -7.43 6.28
CA LEU A 56 -2.24 -8.65 5.89
C LEU A 56 -2.88 -9.33 7.12
N ASP A 57 -2.15 -9.41 8.24
CA ASP A 57 -2.66 -9.90 9.53
C ASP A 57 -3.85 -9.06 10.01
N ALA A 58 -3.72 -7.73 10.01
CA ALA A 58 -4.80 -6.83 10.42
C ALA A 58 -6.05 -6.94 9.53
N ALA A 59 -5.87 -7.26 8.25
CA ALA A 59 -6.94 -7.48 7.30
C ALA A 59 -7.51 -8.91 7.32
N GLY A 60 -6.90 -9.83 8.09
CA GLY A 60 -7.27 -11.25 8.09
C GLY A 60 -6.98 -11.97 6.77
N ILE A 61 -6.02 -11.48 5.98
CA ILE A 61 -5.65 -12.04 4.68
C ILE A 61 -4.52 -13.07 4.89
N PRO A 62 -4.73 -14.35 4.56
CA PRO A 62 -3.68 -15.35 4.65
C PRO A 62 -2.58 -15.10 3.62
N TYR A 63 -1.32 -15.31 4.02
CA TYR A 63 -0.16 -15.11 3.18
C TYR A 63 0.90 -16.19 3.41
N GLN A 64 1.85 -16.23 2.49
CA GLN A 64 3.04 -17.05 2.56
C GLN A 64 4.27 -16.17 2.35
N ARG A 65 5.38 -16.56 2.96
CA ARG A 65 6.66 -15.87 2.84
C ARG A 65 7.79 -16.88 2.64
N GLY A 66 8.86 -16.46 1.99
CA GLY A 66 10.04 -17.29 1.75
C GLY A 66 11.25 -16.45 1.39
N GLU A 67 12.44 -17.04 1.48
CA GLU A 67 13.69 -16.37 1.12
C GLU A 67 14.33 -17.04 -0.10
N SER A 68 14.82 -16.24 -1.04
CA SER A 68 15.60 -16.74 -2.18
C SER A 68 17.10 -16.86 -1.85
N ALA A 69 17.55 -16.09 -0.87
CA ALA A 69 18.88 -16.12 -0.24
C ALA A 69 18.77 -15.43 1.14
N PRO A 70 19.77 -15.54 2.04
CA PRO A 70 19.68 -14.95 3.38
C PRO A 70 19.30 -13.46 3.33
N GLY A 71 18.16 -13.11 3.94
CA GLY A 71 17.64 -11.73 3.99
C GLY A 71 16.87 -11.26 2.74
N ARG A 72 16.86 -12.04 1.65
CA ARG A 72 16.13 -11.77 0.40
C ARG A 72 14.70 -12.31 0.47
N GLY A 73 13.90 -11.72 1.35
CA GLY A 73 12.53 -12.10 1.63
C GLY A 73 11.55 -11.78 0.50
N ASN A 74 10.59 -12.69 0.30
CA ASN A 74 9.48 -12.59 -0.64
C ASN A 74 8.16 -12.83 0.13
N LEU A 75 7.09 -12.21 -0.35
CA LEU A 75 5.75 -12.28 0.25
C LEU A 75 4.72 -12.44 -0.87
N TRP A 76 3.76 -13.36 -0.69
CA TRP A 76 2.59 -13.46 -1.56
C TRP A 76 1.35 -13.80 -0.75
N ALA A 77 0.23 -13.22 -1.17
CA ALA A 77 -1.09 -13.46 -0.62
C ALA A 77 -2.06 -13.72 -1.76
N LYS A 78 -3.10 -14.52 -1.49
CA LYS A 78 -4.13 -14.81 -2.47
C LYS A 78 -5.50 -14.58 -1.84
N LEU A 79 -6.33 -13.79 -2.52
CA LEU A 79 -7.75 -13.72 -2.26
C LEU A 79 -8.45 -14.61 -3.28
N GLU A 80 -9.31 -15.52 -2.81
CA GLU A 80 -10.07 -16.39 -3.72
C GLU A 80 -11.08 -15.54 -4.52
N GLY A 81 -11.07 -15.76 -5.83
CA GLY A 81 -11.97 -15.09 -6.78
C GLY A 81 -13.08 -16.01 -7.27
N GLY A 82 -13.82 -15.56 -8.28
CA GLY A 82 -14.76 -16.39 -9.06
C GLY A 82 -14.12 -16.93 -10.34
N ASP A 83 -14.95 -17.25 -11.33
CA ASP A 83 -14.54 -17.95 -12.56
C ASP A 83 -13.85 -17.05 -13.62
N ALA A 84 -13.55 -15.79 -13.27
CA ALA A 84 -12.85 -14.87 -14.15
C ALA A 84 -11.32 -15.09 -14.12
N PRO A 85 -10.57 -14.63 -15.14
CA PRO A 85 -9.12 -14.65 -15.10
C PRO A 85 -8.57 -13.94 -13.86
N GLY A 86 -7.55 -14.54 -13.23
CA GLY A 86 -6.90 -13.97 -12.06
C GLY A 86 -6.14 -12.68 -12.37
N LEU A 87 -6.11 -11.76 -11.40
CA LEU A 87 -5.30 -10.55 -11.43
C LEU A 87 -4.12 -10.70 -10.48
N MET A 88 -2.90 -10.42 -10.96
CA MET A 88 -1.70 -10.38 -10.13
C MET A 88 -1.25 -8.93 -9.92
N LEU A 89 -1.15 -8.53 -8.65
CA LEU A 89 -0.52 -7.28 -8.26
C LEU A 89 0.92 -7.58 -7.87
N LEU A 90 1.87 -7.17 -8.71
CA LEU A 90 3.29 -7.44 -8.53
C LEU A 90 4.01 -6.18 -8.05
N ASN A 91 4.83 -6.34 -7.00
CA ASN A 91 5.76 -5.31 -6.54
C ASN A 91 7.12 -5.94 -6.21
N HIS A 92 8.16 -5.11 -6.18
CA HIS A 92 9.44 -5.46 -5.56
C HIS A 92 9.60 -4.69 -4.23
N ILE A 93 10.44 -5.21 -3.34
CA ILE A 93 10.63 -4.69 -1.97
C ILE A 93 11.90 -3.84 -1.87
N ASP A 94 12.94 -4.18 -2.63
CA ASP A 94 14.24 -3.53 -2.57
C ASP A 94 14.28 -2.19 -3.30
N VAL A 95 15.22 -1.38 -2.85
CA VAL A 95 15.59 -0.12 -3.51
C VAL A 95 17.10 -0.07 -3.70
N VAL A 96 17.53 0.78 -4.63
CA VAL A 96 18.97 1.06 -4.82
C VAL A 96 19.46 2.09 -3.80
N PRO A 97 20.77 2.15 -3.51
CA PRO A 97 21.33 3.18 -2.64
C PRO A 97 21.02 4.59 -3.14
N ALA A 98 20.75 5.51 -2.20
CA ALA A 98 20.61 6.93 -2.48
C ALA A 98 21.83 7.70 -1.96
N ASP A 99 22.37 8.61 -2.78
CA ASP A 99 23.45 9.50 -2.35
C ASP A 99 22.87 10.75 -1.68
N LEU A 100 23.04 10.83 -0.36
CA LEU A 100 22.48 11.90 0.48
C LEU A 100 23.02 13.29 0.13
N SER A 101 24.14 13.41 -0.58
CA SER A 101 24.67 14.72 -1.00
C SER A 101 23.75 15.46 -1.97
N PHE A 102 22.82 14.75 -2.61
CA PHE A 102 21.81 15.32 -3.51
C PHE A 102 20.44 15.55 -2.85
N TRP A 103 20.31 15.36 -1.53
CA TRP A 103 19.01 15.43 -0.82
C TRP A 103 19.01 16.44 0.33
N ASN A 104 17.89 17.15 0.51
CA ASN A 104 17.64 18.02 1.66
C ASN A 104 16.79 17.28 2.71
N THR A 105 17.06 17.54 3.99
CA THR A 105 16.31 17.03 5.14
C THR A 105 15.20 17.98 5.58
#